data_AF-A0A328PZR6-F1
#
_entry.id   AF-A0A328PZR6-F1
#
_cell.length_a   1.000
_cell.length_b   1.000
_cell.length_c   1.000
_cell.angle_alpha   90.00
_cell.angle_beta   90.00
_cell.angle_gamma   90.00
#
_symmetry.space_group_name_H-M   'P 1'
#
loop_
_entity.id
_entity.type
_entity.pdbx_description
1 polymer ?
#
loop_
_entity_poly.entity_id
_entity_poly.type
_entity_poly.pdbx_seq_one_letter_code
_entity_poly.pdbx_strand_id
1 'polypeptide(L)'
;MRKKDEKKPHKNKRKKFVQLILIALVVIILLLGFGYIYFEYNRISYYNLNFQESWRGYLAYLIDFVPGLRNLSKYEYLEVTDPLFLEKEVLEIRFKSITDERQELEKQKEDLEKLLAQISVESEQLMKQKAELEKLNQEYQQKIAEYNDYQNRINTLSNWLARSTPQQIANALSREEVSIELLVDTLATLEAKSAAEILQALAIVNPQKAAEVIAKMGEKRSE
;
A
#
# COMPACT_ATOMS: atom_id res chain seq x y z
N MET A 1 -65.37 77.35 66.62
CA MET A 1 -64.31 78.38 66.57
C MET A 1 -63.06 77.79 65.95
N ARG A 2 -62.55 78.48 64.92
CA ARG A 2 -61.17 78.61 64.40
C ARG A 2 -60.23 77.39 64.25
N LYS A 3 -59.83 77.23 62.97
CA LYS A 3 -58.67 76.57 62.32
C LYS A 3 -57.33 76.63 63.09
N LYS A 4 -56.45 75.66 62.77
CA LYS A 4 -55.03 75.74 62.33
C LYS A 4 -54.34 74.38 62.61
N ASP A 5 -53.45 73.78 61.84
CA ASP A 5 -52.75 74.06 60.59
C ASP A 5 -52.00 72.75 60.19
N GLU A 6 -51.84 72.49 58.88
CA GLU A 6 -50.60 72.05 58.17
C GLU A 6 -49.83 70.78 58.63
N LYS A 7 -49.24 69.88 57.82
CA LYS A 7 -48.64 69.88 56.47
C LYS A 7 -48.32 68.41 56.06
N LYS A 8 -48.36 68.07 54.75
CA LYS A 8 -47.87 66.79 54.17
C LYS A 8 -46.36 66.56 54.49
N PRO A 9 -45.83 65.33 54.27
CA PRO A 9 -45.08 65.19 53.03
C PRO A 9 -45.18 63.81 52.35
N HIS A 10 -45.53 63.84 51.08
CA HIS A 10 -45.46 62.76 50.10
C HIS A 10 -44.01 62.31 49.75
N LYS A 11 -43.01 62.57 50.63
CA LYS A 11 -41.56 62.46 50.34
C LYS A 11 -41.04 61.01 50.26
N ASN A 12 -41.62 60.07 51.00
CA ASN A 12 -41.09 58.69 51.07
C ASN A 12 -41.37 57.83 49.83
N LYS A 13 -42.49 58.07 49.12
CA LYS A 13 -42.80 57.33 47.89
C LYS A 13 -41.86 57.69 46.73
N ARG A 14 -41.45 58.96 46.62
CA ARG A 14 -40.46 59.41 45.61
C ARG A 14 -39.07 58.81 45.86
N LYS A 15 -38.60 58.74 47.11
CA LYS A 15 -37.30 58.11 47.45
C LYS A 15 -37.26 56.63 47.07
N LYS A 16 -38.31 55.86 47.41
CA LYS A 16 -38.39 54.43 47.05
C LYS A 16 -38.45 54.22 45.54
N PHE A 17 -39.17 55.08 44.81
CA PHE A 17 -39.25 55.02 43.34
C PHE A 17 -37.90 55.31 42.69
N VAL A 18 -37.17 56.33 43.15
CA VAL A 18 -35.81 56.64 42.67
C VAL A 18 -34.84 55.48 42.96
N GLN A 19 -34.94 54.86 44.14
CA GLN A 19 -34.11 53.72 44.51
C GLN A 19 -34.37 52.49 43.63
N LEU A 20 -35.63 52.26 43.23
CA LEU A 20 -36.01 51.17 42.32
C LEU A 20 -35.49 51.39 40.90
N ILE A 21 -35.54 52.64 40.40
CA ILE A 21 -34.94 53.01 39.11
C ILE A 21 -33.42 52.80 39.15
N LEU A 22 -32.75 53.17 40.25
CA LEU A 22 -31.31 53.00 40.40
C LEU A 22 -30.92 51.51 40.38
N ILE A 23 -31.67 50.66 41.07
CA ILE A 23 -31.46 49.21 41.04
C ILE A 23 -31.71 48.65 39.63
N ALA A 24 -32.79 49.05 38.97
CA ALA A 24 -33.08 48.64 37.60
C ALA A 24 -31.96 49.06 36.62
N LEU A 25 -31.40 50.26 36.80
CA LEU A 25 -30.28 50.73 36.00
C LEU A 25 -29.02 49.89 36.22
N VAL A 26 -28.71 49.53 37.48
CA VAL A 26 -27.59 48.63 37.79
C VAL A 26 -27.81 47.24 37.17
N VAL A 27 -29.03 46.70 37.24
CA VAL A 27 -29.37 45.41 36.63
C VAL A 27 -29.23 45.45 35.10
N ILE A 28 -29.66 46.54 34.45
CA ILE A 28 -29.48 46.74 33.01
C ILE A 28 -28.00 46.80 32.66
N ILE A 29 -27.19 47.54 33.42
CA ILE A 29 -25.74 47.61 33.22
C ILE A 29 -25.09 46.22 33.37
N LEU A 30 -25.51 45.44 34.37
CA LEU A 30 -25.01 44.08 34.56
C LEU A 30 -25.42 43.16 33.42
N LEU A 31 -26.68 43.20 32.97
CA LEU A 31 -27.15 42.38 31.85
C LEU A 31 -26.44 42.74 30.54
N LEU A 32 -26.22 44.03 30.27
CA LEU A 32 -25.42 44.48 29.13
C LEU A 32 -23.96 44.04 29.25
N GLY A 33 -23.39 44.11 30.46
CA GLY A 33 -22.03 43.64 30.74
C GLY A 33 -21.86 42.13 30.52
N PHE A 34 -22.76 41.31 31.07
CA PHE A 34 -22.74 39.86 30.88
C PHE A 34 -23.03 39.45 29.44
N GLY A 35 -24.01 40.10 28.78
CA GLY A 35 -24.30 39.87 27.37
C GLY A 35 -23.12 40.22 26.47
N TYR A 36 -22.41 41.31 26.78
CA TYR A 36 -21.19 41.70 26.07
C TYR A 36 -20.04 40.71 26.29
N ILE A 37 -19.81 40.27 27.53
CA ILE A 37 -18.79 39.25 27.83
C ILE A 37 -19.09 37.94 27.09
N TYR A 38 -20.35 37.53 27.03
CA TYR A 38 -20.76 36.33 26.29
C TYR A 38 -20.59 36.49 24.77
N PHE A 39 -20.96 37.66 24.23
CA PHE A 39 -20.77 37.99 22.82
C PHE A 39 -19.29 37.99 22.43
N GLU A 40 -18.43 38.64 23.21
CA GLU A 40 -16.98 38.66 22.97
C GLU A 40 -16.33 37.29 23.21
N TYR A 41 -16.78 36.50 24.19
CA TYR A 41 -16.30 35.12 24.36
C TYR A 41 -16.57 34.27 23.12
N ASN A 42 -17.77 34.36 22.56
CA ASN A 42 -18.11 33.66 21.32
C ASN A 42 -17.32 34.21 20.13
N ARG A 43 -17.16 35.53 20.01
CA ARG A 43 -16.36 36.15 18.94
C ARG A 43 -14.89 35.74 19.02
N ILE A 44 -14.27 35.79 20.19
CA ILE A 44 -12.85 35.49 20.43
C ILE A 44 -12.57 33.99 20.29
N SER A 45 -13.49 33.13 20.73
CA SER A 45 -13.39 31.67 20.55
C SER A 45 -13.34 31.26 19.07
N TYR A 46 -13.89 32.07 18.16
CA TYR A 46 -13.82 31.83 16.72
C TYR A 46 -12.49 32.28 16.09
N TYR A 47 -11.75 33.19 16.71
CA TYR A 47 -10.53 33.81 16.15
C TYR A 47 -9.23 33.51 16.89
N ASN A 48 -9.25 32.74 17.99
CA ASN A 48 -8.05 32.27 18.71
C ASN A 48 -7.09 33.41 19.15
N LEU A 49 -7.63 34.57 19.58
CA LEU A 49 -6.84 35.73 19.99
C LEU A 49 -6.79 35.88 21.53
N ASN A 50 -5.62 36.29 22.05
CA ASN A 50 -5.31 36.34 23.48
C ASN A 50 -6.14 37.40 24.24
N PHE A 51 -6.80 36.96 25.32
CA PHE A 51 -7.75 37.76 26.12
C PHE A 51 -7.15 39.02 26.77
N GLN A 52 -5.83 39.03 26.99
CA GLN A 52 -5.12 40.08 27.74
C GLN A 52 -4.98 41.42 27.00
N GLU A 53 -5.00 41.44 25.67
CA GLU A 53 -4.86 42.71 24.91
C GLU A 53 -6.21 43.36 24.60
N SER A 54 -7.26 42.54 24.46
CA SER A 54 -8.59 42.98 24.04
C SER A 54 -9.34 43.79 25.11
N TRP A 55 -9.17 43.45 26.41
CA TRP A 55 -9.85 44.20 27.49
C TRP A 55 -9.29 45.61 27.69
N ARG A 56 -7.99 45.84 27.40
CA ARG A 56 -7.37 47.17 27.45
C ARG A 56 -7.91 48.08 26.33
N GLY A 57 -8.10 47.54 25.12
CA GLY A 57 -8.69 48.27 24.00
C GLY A 57 -10.14 48.71 24.25
N TYR A 58 -10.95 47.83 24.87
CA TYR A 58 -12.34 48.15 25.19
C TYR A 58 -12.50 49.18 26.32
N LEU A 59 -11.68 49.09 27.37
CA LEU A 59 -11.69 50.11 28.43
C LEU A 59 -11.26 51.48 27.90
N ALA A 60 -10.29 51.52 26.97
CA ALA A 60 -9.89 52.77 26.32
C ALA A 60 -11.04 53.37 25.47
N TYR A 61 -11.75 52.55 24.69
CA TYR A 61 -12.94 52.98 23.93
C TYR A 61 -14.04 53.57 24.82
N LEU A 62 -14.32 52.94 25.98
CA LEU A 62 -15.32 53.46 26.92
C LEU A 62 -14.87 54.75 27.60
N ILE A 63 -13.58 54.90 27.88
CA ILE A 63 -12.99 56.11 28.47
C ILE A 63 -13.08 57.29 27.49
N ASP A 64 -12.98 57.04 26.18
CA ASP A 64 -13.08 58.04 25.11
C ASP A 64 -14.50 58.67 25.01
N PHE A 65 -15.54 57.94 25.46
CA PHE A 65 -16.93 58.40 25.49
C PHE A 65 -17.31 59.17 26.77
N VAL A 66 -16.43 59.23 27.79
CA VAL A 66 -16.67 59.98 29.03
C VAL A 66 -16.01 61.36 28.93
N PRO A 67 -16.78 62.47 28.90
CA PRO A 67 -16.20 63.81 28.78
C PRO A 67 -15.33 64.12 30.01
N GLY A 68 -14.01 64.29 29.79
CA GLY A 68 -13.01 64.63 30.81
C GLY A 68 -11.83 63.66 30.93
N LEU A 69 -11.96 62.41 30.45
CA LEU A 69 -10.88 61.40 30.51
C LEU A 69 -10.16 61.16 29.17
N ARG A 70 -10.64 61.82 28.11
CA ARG A 70 -10.19 61.74 26.71
C ARG A 70 -8.69 61.98 26.50
N ASN A 71 -8.04 62.77 27.36
CA ASN A 71 -6.63 63.15 27.21
C ASN A 71 -5.63 62.13 27.79
N LEU A 72 -6.10 61.03 28.39
CA LEU A 72 -5.24 60.05 29.06
C LEU A 72 -4.91 58.80 28.23
N SER A 73 -5.61 58.55 27.11
CA SER A 73 -5.31 57.41 26.23
C SER A 73 -4.86 57.87 24.84
N LYS A 74 -3.55 57.94 24.63
CA LYS A 74 -2.98 57.82 23.28
C LYS A 74 -3.00 56.34 22.90
N TYR A 75 -4.12 55.86 22.40
CA TYR A 75 -4.20 54.52 21.81
C TYR A 75 -4.55 54.67 20.33
N GLU A 76 -3.71 54.07 19.49
CA GLU A 76 -3.91 54.00 18.06
C GLU A 76 -4.90 52.87 17.80
N TYR A 77 -6.07 53.20 17.28
CA TYR A 77 -7.09 52.19 16.94
C TYR A 77 -6.47 51.21 15.94
N LEU A 78 -6.41 49.91 16.28
CA LEU A 78 -6.19 48.89 15.25
C LEU A 78 -7.26 49.09 14.19
N GLU A 79 -6.84 49.35 12.95
CA GLU A 79 -7.74 49.56 11.81
C GLU A 79 -8.78 48.45 11.79
N VAL A 80 -10.04 48.83 12.02
CA VAL A 80 -11.17 47.89 11.93
C VAL A 80 -11.40 47.66 10.45
N THR A 81 -10.70 46.68 9.87
CA THR A 81 -10.96 46.20 8.52
C THR A 81 -12.40 45.67 8.45
N ASP A 82 -13.11 45.97 7.37
CA ASP A 82 -14.52 45.59 7.16
C ASP A 82 -14.72 44.08 7.43
N PRO A 83 -15.61 43.67 8.36
CA PRO A 83 -15.90 42.28 8.66
C PRO A 83 -16.23 41.43 7.42
N LEU A 84 -16.87 42.03 6.40
CA LEU A 84 -17.19 41.36 5.14
C LEU A 84 -15.93 41.07 4.30
N PHE A 85 -14.90 41.91 4.42
CA PHE A 85 -13.62 41.72 3.73
C PHE A 85 -12.85 40.55 4.33
N LEU A 86 -12.80 40.45 5.67
CA LEU A 86 -12.16 39.33 6.37
C LEU A 86 -12.86 37.99 6.08
N GLU A 87 -14.19 37.97 6.05
CA GLU A 87 -14.95 36.75 5.74
C GLU A 87 -14.67 36.28 4.30
N LYS A 88 -14.62 37.23 3.35
CA LYS A 88 -14.30 36.94 1.95
C LYS A 88 -12.89 36.36 1.77
N GLU A 89 -11.89 36.94 2.43
CA GLU A 89 -10.50 36.47 2.37
C GLU A 89 -10.37 35.05 2.95
N VAL A 90 -11.02 34.78 4.09
CA VAL A 90 -11.04 33.44 4.69
C VAL A 90 -11.73 32.42 3.78
N LEU A 91 -12.85 32.80 3.15
CA LEU A 91 -13.54 31.96 2.18
C LEU A 91 -12.66 31.66 0.96
N GLU A 92 -11.96 32.66 0.43
CA GLU A 92 -11.08 32.52 -0.73
C GLU A 92 -9.90 31.59 -0.43
N ILE A 93 -9.29 31.70 0.75
CA ILE A 93 -8.24 30.78 1.21
C ILE A 93 -8.77 29.35 1.31
N ARG A 94 -9.97 29.15 1.87
CA ARG A 94 -10.59 27.82 1.99
C ARG A 94 -10.93 27.23 0.62
N PHE A 95 -11.48 28.03 -0.29
CA PHE A 95 -11.78 27.58 -1.65
C PHE A 95 -10.51 27.18 -2.40
N LYS A 96 -9.43 27.94 -2.24
CA LYS A 96 -8.13 27.61 -2.80
C LYS A 96 -7.59 26.30 -2.24
N SER A 97 -7.60 26.13 -0.91
CA SER A 97 -7.18 24.88 -0.25
C SER A 97 -7.97 23.67 -0.75
N ILE A 98 -9.30 23.78 -0.85
CA ILE A 98 -10.16 22.70 -1.36
C ILE A 98 -9.84 22.39 -2.83
N THR A 99 -9.55 23.41 -3.64
CA THR A 99 -9.20 23.24 -5.05
C THR A 99 -7.85 22.54 -5.20
N ASP A 100 -6.86 22.95 -4.40
CA ASP A 100 -5.53 22.35 -4.39
C ASP A 100 -5.60 20.87 -3.92
N GLU A 101 -6.37 20.59 -2.86
CA GLU A 101 -6.63 19.22 -2.39
C GLU A 101 -7.33 18.35 -3.46
N ARG A 102 -8.29 18.91 -4.19
CA ARG A 102 -8.95 18.20 -5.30
C ARG A 102 -8.00 17.87 -6.43
N GLN A 103 -7.12 18.81 -6.80
CA GLN A 103 -6.12 18.57 -7.84
C GLN A 103 -5.10 17.51 -7.41
N GLU A 104 -4.70 17.52 -6.14
CA GLU A 104 -3.81 16.51 -5.58
C GLU A 104 -4.47 15.12 -5.56
N LEU A 105 -5.74 15.04 -5.15
CA LEU A 105 -6.50 13.78 -5.19
C LEU A 105 -6.67 13.24 -6.61
N GLU A 106 -6.90 14.09 -7.61
CA GLU A 106 -7.01 13.63 -9.00
C GLU A 106 -5.66 13.09 -9.51
N LYS A 107 -4.54 13.74 -9.18
CA LYS A 107 -3.20 13.23 -9.51
C LYS A 107 -2.94 11.87 -8.86
N GLN A 108 -3.26 11.73 -7.57
CA GLN A 108 -3.09 10.47 -6.85
C GLN A 108 -3.95 9.35 -7.45
N LYS A 109 -5.16 9.69 -7.90
CA LYS A 109 -6.04 8.75 -8.60
C LYS A 109 -5.47 8.33 -9.95
N GLU A 110 -4.97 9.25 -10.76
CA GLU A 110 -4.30 8.93 -12.03
C GLU A 110 -3.09 8.02 -11.82
N ASP A 111 -2.27 8.28 -10.80
CA ASP A 111 -1.10 7.47 -10.49
C ASP A 111 -1.49 6.08 -9.96
N LEU A 112 -2.55 5.98 -9.16
CA LEU A 112 -3.12 4.69 -8.75
C LEU A 112 -3.66 3.90 -9.95
N GLU A 113 -4.34 4.53 -10.89
CA GLU A 113 -4.83 3.89 -12.11
C GLU A 113 -3.67 3.35 -12.96
N LYS A 114 -2.57 4.12 -13.10
CA LYS A 114 -1.34 3.65 -13.78
C LYS A 114 -0.71 2.45 -13.07
N LEU A 115 -0.59 2.51 -11.74
CA LEU A 115 -0.02 1.42 -10.94
C LEU A 115 -0.87 0.15 -11.06
N LEU A 116 -2.20 0.27 -11.02
CA LEU A 116 -3.10 -0.87 -11.20
C LEU A 116 -2.97 -1.49 -12.59
N ALA A 117 -2.88 -0.65 -13.64
CA ALA A 117 -2.65 -1.12 -14.99
C ALA A 117 -1.31 -1.88 -15.12
N GLN A 118 -0.24 -1.34 -14.52
CA GLN A 118 1.08 -1.97 -14.52
C GLN A 118 1.05 -3.32 -13.76
N ILE A 119 0.46 -3.35 -12.57
CA ILE A 119 0.33 -4.58 -11.77
C ILE A 119 -0.46 -5.64 -12.54
N SER A 120 -1.51 -5.27 -13.26
CA SER A 120 -2.30 -6.19 -14.07
C SER A 120 -1.45 -6.84 -15.17
N VAL A 121 -0.64 -6.04 -15.87
CA VAL A 121 0.23 -6.54 -16.95
C VAL A 121 1.33 -7.45 -16.39
N GLU A 122 2.00 -7.03 -15.31
CA GLU A 122 3.04 -7.82 -14.64
C GLU A 122 2.48 -9.14 -14.10
N SER A 123 1.27 -9.12 -13.53
CA SER A 123 0.60 -10.32 -13.04
C SER A 123 0.28 -11.31 -14.16
N GLU A 124 -0.22 -10.84 -15.30
CA GLU A 124 -0.47 -11.69 -16.47
C GLU A 124 0.83 -12.31 -17.00
N GLN A 125 1.91 -11.53 -17.05
CA GLN A 125 3.22 -12.01 -17.48
C GLN A 125 3.78 -13.07 -16.52
N LEU A 126 3.68 -12.84 -15.21
CA LEU A 126 4.07 -13.80 -14.17
C LEU A 126 3.29 -15.11 -14.28
N MET A 127 1.99 -15.04 -14.55
CA MET A 127 1.15 -16.24 -14.73
C MET A 127 1.58 -17.05 -15.96
N LYS A 128 1.91 -16.38 -17.08
CA LYS A 128 2.43 -17.05 -18.29
C LYS A 128 3.78 -17.73 -18.02
N GLN A 129 4.71 -17.02 -17.39
CA GLN A 129 6.02 -17.57 -17.02
C GLN A 129 5.90 -18.75 -16.08
N LYS A 130 5.00 -18.69 -15.10
CA LYS A 130 4.75 -19.81 -14.18
C LYS A 130 4.25 -21.04 -14.91
N ALA A 131 3.29 -20.88 -15.82
CA ALA A 131 2.75 -22.00 -16.61
C ALA A 131 3.82 -22.62 -17.53
N GLU A 132 4.67 -21.79 -18.14
CA GLU A 132 5.79 -22.26 -18.96
C GLU A 132 6.82 -23.03 -18.13
N LEU A 133 7.18 -22.51 -16.95
CA LEU A 133 8.11 -23.16 -16.04
C LEU A 133 7.58 -24.49 -15.54
N GLU A 134 6.29 -24.56 -15.21
CA GLU A 134 5.64 -25.80 -14.78
C GLU A 134 5.66 -26.86 -15.88
N LYS A 135 5.36 -26.47 -17.13
CA LYS A 135 5.47 -27.35 -18.30
C LYS A 135 6.90 -27.84 -18.50
N LEU A 136 7.89 -26.94 -18.47
CA LEU A 136 9.29 -27.29 -18.65
C LEU A 136 9.79 -28.23 -17.54
N ASN A 137 9.34 -28.01 -16.30
CA ASN A 137 9.67 -28.88 -15.17
C ASN A 137 9.10 -30.29 -15.36
N GLN A 138 7.86 -30.41 -15.85
CA GLN A 138 7.26 -31.72 -16.17
C GLN A 138 8.06 -32.44 -17.29
N GLU A 139 8.39 -31.74 -18.37
CA GLU A 139 9.21 -32.30 -19.45
C GLU A 139 10.60 -32.73 -18.95
N TYR A 140 11.21 -31.94 -18.07
CA TYR A 140 12.51 -32.25 -17.49
C TYR A 140 12.46 -33.49 -16.58
N GLN A 141 11.43 -33.60 -15.75
CA GLN A 141 11.23 -34.79 -14.90
C GLN A 141 11.00 -36.05 -15.73
N GLN A 142 10.24 -35.95 -16.83
CA GLN A 142 10.06 -37.07 -17.77
C GLN A 142 11.39 -37.49 -18.38
N LYS A 143 12.19 -36.54 -18.89
CA LYS A 143 13.52 -36.83 -19.44
C LYS A 143 14.47 -37.43 -18.40
N ILE A 144 14.43 -36.97 -17.15
CA ILE A 144 15.21 -37.58 -16.06
C ILE A 144 14.76 -39.02 -15.82
N ALA A 145 13.45 -39.28 -15.78
CA ALA A 145 12.93 -40.62 -15.57
C ALA A 145 13.33 -41.56 -16.71
N GLU A 146 13.19 -41.12 -17.96
CA GLU A 146 13.63 -41.86 -19.15
C GLU A 146 15.14 -42.14 -19.13
N TYR A 147 15.95 -41.14 -18.80
CA TYR A 147 17.39 -41.30 -18.68
C TYR A 147 17.78 -42.30 -17.58
N ASN A 148 17.17 -42.19 -16.42
CA ASN A 148 17.43 -43.09 -15.30
C ASN A 148 16.98 -44.53 -15.61
N ASP A 149 15.83 -44.72 -16.25
CA ASP A 149 15.39 -46.03 -16.74
C ASP A 149 16.40 -46.62 -17.74
N TYR A 150 16.83 -45.81 -18.71
CA TYR A 150 17.82 -46.23 -19.70
C TYR A 150 19.15 -46.64 -19.05
N GLN A 151 19.66 -45.85 -18.12
CA GLN A 151 20.88 -46.18 -17.36
C GLN A 151 20.71 -47.43 -16.51
N ASN A 152 19.55 -47.63 -15.88
CA ASN A 152 19.26 -48.85 -15.13
C ASN A 152 19.23 -50.07 -16.05
N ARG A 153 18.70 -49.94 -17.27
CA ARG A 153 18.71 -51.01 -18.28
C ARG A 153 20.13 -51.34 -18.73
N ILE A 154 20.98 -50.33 -18.99
CA ILE A 154 22.41 -50.54 -19.28
C ILE A 154 23.09 -51.28 -18.15
N ASN A 155 22.93 -50.81 -16.91
CA ASN A 155 23.56 -51.42 -15.73
C ASN A 155 23.09 -52.85 -15.50
N THR A 156 21.79 -53.11 -15.66
CA THR A 156 21.22 -54.45 -15.52
C THR A 156 21.74 -55.39 -16.61
N LEU A 157 21.76 -54.93 -17.86
CA LEU A 157 22.27 -55.72 -18.98
C LEU A 157 23.78 -55.97 -18.81
N SER A 158 24.57 -54.96 -18.45
CA SER A 158 26.01 -55.07 -18.20
C SER A 158 26.32 -56.09 -17.10
N ASN A 159 25.61 -56.01 -15.97
CA ASN A 159 25.73 -56.97 -14.87
C ASN A 159 25.33 -58.39 -15.29
N TRP A 160 24.29 -58.55 -16.11
CA TRP A 160 23.87 -59.84 -16.63
C TRP A 160 24.89 -60.42 -17.61
N LEU A 161 25.48 -59.57 -18.46
CA LEU A 161 26.57 -59.91 -19.38
C LEU A 161 27.84 -60.36 -18.65
N ALA A 162 28.21 -59.66 -17.58
CA ALA A 162 29.39 -60.01 -16.78
C ALA A 162 29.27 -61.35 -16.04
N ARG A 163 28.04 -61.83 -15.77
CA ARG A 163 27.79 -63.03 -14.95
C ARG A 163 27.37 -64.26 -15.76
N SER A 164 27.10 -64.11 -17.05
CA SER A 164 26.54 -65.17 -17.89
C SER A 164 27.53 -65.60 -18.96
N THR A 165 27.35 -66.80 -19.53
CA THR A 165 28.23 -67.27 -20.61
C THR A 165 27.83 -66.65 -21.96
N PRO A 166 28.77 -66.26 -22.83
CA PRO A 166 28.45 -65.61 -24.10
C PRO A 166 27.42 -66.35 -24.96
N GLN A 167 27.47 -67.68 -24.99
CA GLN A 167 26.57 -68.53 -25.77
C GLN A 167 25.14 -68.54 -25.22
N GLN A 168 24.95 -68.47 -23.90
CA GLN A 168 23.62 -68.45 -23.30
C GLN A 168 22.90 -67.11 -23.53
N ILE A 169 23.67 -66.03 -23.59
CA ILE A 169 23.14 -64.68 -23.69
C ILE A 169 22.81 -64.32 -25.15
N ALA A 170 23.59 -64.83 -26.11
CA ALA A 170 23.41 -64.54 -27.54
C ALA A 170 21.96 -64.74 -28.03
N ASN A 171 21.27 -65.79 -27.56
CA ASN A 171 19.86 -66.05 -27.88
C ASN A 171 18.86 -65.07 -27.26
N ALA A 172 19.22 -64.42 -26.15
CA ALA A 172 18.38 -63.39 -25.54
C ALA A 172 18.67 -62.00 -26.12
N LEU A 173 19.91 -61.72 -26.52
CA LEU A 173 20.28 -60.48 -27.20
C LEU A 173 19.82 -60.45 -28.67
N SER A 174 19.63 -61.61 -29.30
CA SER A 174 19.19 -61.71 -30.70
C SER A 174 17.73 -61.28 -30.92
N ARG A 175 16.92 -61.18 -29.86
CA ARG A 175 15.50 -60.84 -29.93
C ARG A 175 15.28 -59.38 -30.29
N GLU A 176 14.18 -59.06 -30.98
CA GLU A 176 13.90 -57.72 -31.49
C GLU A 176 13.70 -56.67 -30.37
N GLU A 177 13.27 -57.09 -29.17
CA GLU A 177 12.97 -56.16 -28.07
C GLU A 177 14.22 -55.51 -27.48
N VAL A 178 15.41 -56.07 -27.75
CA VAL A 178 16.68 -55.49 -27.32
C VAL A 178 17.18 -54.54 -28.40
N SER A 179 17.05 -53.23 -28.21
CA SER A 179 17.50 -52.22 -29.18
C SER A 179 19.01 -52.29 -29.42
N ILE A 180 19.42 -51.98 -30.66
CA ILE A 180 20.83 -51.95 -31.09
C ILE A 180 21.61 -50.90 -30.27
N GLU A 181 21.01 -49.75 -29.98
CA GLU A 181 21.59 -48.67 -29.18
C GLU A 181 21.93 -49.12 -27.76
N LEU A 182 20.98 -49.78 -27.08
CA LEU A 182 21.20 -50.34 -25.75
C LEU A 182 22.34 -51.38 -25.74
N LEU A 183 22.45 -52.20 -26.79
CA LEU A 183 23.54 -53.17 -26.92
C LEU A 183 24.89 -52.48 -27.11
N VAL A 184 24.97 -51.50 -28.01
CA VAL A 184 26.17 -50.69 -28.25
C VAL A 184 26.64 -50.04 -26.96
N ASP A 185 25.72 -49.37 -26.25
CA ASP A 185 26.03 -48.66 -25.01
C ASP A 185 26.44 -49.60 -23.90
N THR A 186 25.77 -50.75 -23.77
CA THR A 186 26.11 -51.72 -22.75
C THR A 186 27.46 -52.38 -23.02
N LEU A 187 27.72 -52.80 -24.27
CA LEU A 187 29.00 -53.40 -24.65
C LEU A 187 30.16 -52.42 -24.48
N ALA A 188 29.93 -51.11 -24.65
CA ALA A 188 30.93 -50.07 -24.38
C ALA A 188 31.30 -49.95 -22.88
N THR A 189 30.44 -50.41 -21.96
CA THR A 189 30.76 -50.46 -20.52
C THR A 189 31.58 -51.68 -20.10
N LEU A 190 31.69 -52.68 -20.98
CA LEU A 190 32.40 -53.93 -20.69
C LEU A 190 33.86 -53.88 -21.17
N GLU A 191 34.68 -54.78 -20.65
CA GLU A 191 36.04 -54.98 -21.18
C GLU A 191 35.99 -55.45 -22.63
N ALA A 192 36.91 -54.94 -23.47
CA ALA A 192 36.92 -55.17 -24.91
C ALA A 192 36.92 -56.67 -25.29
N LYS A 193 37.58 -57.51 -24.48
CA LYS A 193 37.61 -58.96 -24.69
C LYS A 193 36.23 -59.59 -24.48
N SER A 194 35.57 -59.29 -23.36
CA SER A 194 34.21 -59.80 -23.07
C SER A 194 33.19 -59.30 -24.10
N ALA A 195 33.28 -58.02 -24.49
CA ALA A 195 32.43 -57.46 -25.54
C ALA A 195 32.61 -58.19 -26.88
N ALA A 196 33.86 -58.50 -27.28
CA ALA A 196 34.15 -59.24 -28.50
C ALA A 196 33.63 -60.68 -28.46
N GLU A 197 33.76 -61.38 -27.34
CA GLU A 197 33.24 -62.74 -27.15
C GLU A 197 31.71 -62.77 -27.23
N ILE A 198 31.02 -61.79 -26.63
CA ILE A 198 29.56 -61.64 -26.70
C ILE A 198 29.10 -61.31 -28.13
N LEU A 199 29.81 -60.41 -28.83
CA LEU A 199 29.51 -60.08 -30.23
C LEU A 199 29.71 -61.26 -31.16
N GLN A 200 30.77 -62.05 -30.95
CA GLN A 200 31.01 -63.26 -31.73
C GLN A 200 29.91 -64.30 -31.50
N ALA A 201 29.47 -64.47 -30.25
CA ALA A 201 28.35 -65.35 -29.94
C ALA A 201 27.03 -64.85 -30.55
N LEU A 202 26.78 -63.54 -30.53
CA LEU A 202 25.62 -62.92 -31.18
C LEU A 202 25.67 -63.09 -32.70
N ALA A 203 26.83 -62.95 -33.34
CA ALA A 203 27.00 -63.10 -34.78
C ALA A 203 26.68 -64.52 -35.28
N ILE A 204 26.85 -65.53 -34.43
CA ILE A 204 26.48 -66.93 -34.74
C ILE A 204 24.95 -67.10 -34.74
N VAL A 205 24.24 -66.40 -33.85
CA VAL A 205 22.78 -66.53 -33.65
C VAL A 205 21.99 -65.58 -34.55
N ASN A 206 22.41 -64.32 -34.63
CA ASN A 206 21.80 -63.27 -35.44
C ASN A 206 22.90 -62.39 -36.08
N PRO A 207 23.41 -62.79 -37.26
CA PRO A 207 24.50 -62.09 -37.94
C PRO A 207 24.16 -60.65 -38.35
N GLN A 208 22.90 -60.39 -38.75
CA GLN A 208 22.45 -59.07 -39.20
C GLN A 208 22.51 -58.07 -38.05
N LYS A 209 21.92 -58.44 -36.90
CA LYS A 209 21.93 -57.58 -35.70
C LYS A 209 23.34 -57.36 -35.16
N ALA A 210 24.20 -58.39 -35.19
CA ALA A 210 25.60 -58.23 -34.81
C ALA A 210 26.35 -57.25 -35.72
N ALA A 211 26.13 -57.30 -37.03
CA ALA A 211 26.73 -56.38 -37.98
C ALA A 211 26.28 -54.93 -37.74
N GLU A 212 24.99 -54.71 -37.45
CA GLU A 212 24.46 -53.38 -37.12
C GLU A 212 25.05 -52.82 -35.82
N VAL A 213 25.18 -53.65 -34.77
CA VAL A 213 25.86 -53.25 -33.52
C VAL A 213 27.31 -52.88 -33.79
N ILE A 214 28.04 -53.66 -34.59
CA ILE A 214 29.45 -53.38 -34.94
C ILE A 214 29.58 -52.08 -35.73
N ALA A 215 28.75 -51.88 -36.75
CA ALA A 215 28.74 -50.66 -37.55
C ALA A 215 28.51 -49.43 -36.65
N LYS A 216 27.51 -49.51 -35.77
CA LYS A 216 27.14 -48.41 -34.88
C LYS A 216 28.17 -48.14 -33.77
N MET A 217 28.84 -49.17 -33.26
CA MET A 217 30.00 -48.99 -32.37
C MET A 217 31.18 -48.31 -33.09
N GLY A 218 31.37 -48.61 -34.38
CA GLY A 218 32.38 -47.98 -35.23
C GLY A 218 32.13 -46.48 -35.40
N GLU A 219 30.90 -46.11 -35.74
CA GLU A 219 30.46 -44.71 -35.85
C GLU A 219 30.67 -43.95 -34.53
N LYS A 220 30.22 -44.51 -33.41
CA LYS A 220 30.30 -43.87 -32.08
C LYS A 220 31.73 -43.64 -31.55
N ARG A 221 32.72 -44.40 -32.02
CA ARG A 221 34.14 -44.21 -31.67
C ARG A 221 34.85 -43.16 -32.54
N SER A 222 34.19 -42.69 -33.60
CA SER A 222 34.73 -41.72 -34.55
C SER A 222 34.36 -40.28 -34.21
N GLU A 223 33.39 -40.10 -33.31
CA GLU A 223 33.00 -38.82 -32.66
C GLU A 223 33.75 -38.62 -31.34
#